data_AF-A0A5C7QJB5-F1
#
_entry.id   AF-A0A5C7QJB5-F1
#
_cell.length_a   1.000
_cell.length_b   1.000
_cell.length_c   1.000
_cell.angle_alpha   90.00
_cell.angle_beta   90.00
_cell.angle_gamma   90.00
#
_symmetry.space_group_name_H-M   'P 1'
#
loop_
_entity.id
_entity.type
_entity.pdbx_description
1 polymer ?
#
loop_
_entity_poly.entity_id
_entity_poly.type
_entity_poly.pdbx_seq_one_letter_code
_entity_poly.pdbx_strand_id
1 'polypeptide(L)'
;MKRIVKETQELNIDDACDREDLIIAYKVDGKVFILVGVFADGAWDVYYSFHPFVTQGDCKYTSNHVDDTLSAAMVSNEVYAFESDKEFLKWASE
;
A
#
# COMPACT_ATOMS: atom_id res chain seq x y z
N MET A 1 -11.44 7.45 -3.08
CA MET A 1 -10.03 7.51 -2.63
C MET A 1 -9.97 8.29 -1.33
N LYS A 2 -9.36 7.71 -0.31
CA LYS A 2 -9.09 8.38 0.97
C LYS A 2 -7.58 8.36 1.21
N ARG A 3 -7.03 9.47 1.67
CA ARG A 3 -5.61 9.55 2.02
C ARG A 3 -5.38 8.87 3.37
N ILE A 4 -4.23 8.24 3.53
CA ILE A 4 -3.77 7.56 4.75
C ILE A 4 -2.51 8.30 5.22
N VAL A 5 -2.67 9.33 6.06
CA VAL A 5 -1.58 10.05 6.73
C VAL A 5 -1.84 10.00 8.22
N LYS A 6 -0.75 9.76 8.94
CA LYS A 6 -0.72 9.54 10.38
C LYS A 6 -1.27 10.70 11.23
N GLU A 7 -1.47 11.90 10.68
CA GLU A 7 -1.96 13.06 11.42
C GLU A 7 -3.12 13.78 10.69
N THR A 8 -4.34 13.50 11.18
CA THR A 8 -5.46 14.45 11.42
C THR A 8 -6.68 14.55 10.49
N GLN A 9 -6.85 13.80 9.40
CA GLN A 9 -8.22 13.60 8.83
C GLN A 9 -8.34 12.43 7.85
N GLU A 10 -7.57 11.39 8.08
CA GLU A 10 -7.18 10.39 7.09
C GLU A 10 -7.31 9.00 7.69
N LEU A 11 -7.58 8.00 6.83
CA LEU A 11 -7.90 6.65 7.27
C LEU A 11 -6.85 6.19 8.29
N ASN A 12 -7.26 5.72 9.47
CA ASN A 12 -6.32 5.07 10.38
C ASN A 12 -5.83 3.77 9.71
N ILE A 13 -4.59 3.38 9.96
CA ILE A 13 -4.03 2.10 9.51
C ILE A 13 -4.89 0.94 10.03
N ASP A 14 -5.33 0.99 11.29
CA ASP A 14 -6.22 -0.03 11.87
C ASP A 14 -7.52 -0.16 11.06
N ASP A 15 -8.16 0.97 10.73
CA ASP A 15 -9.38 1.01 9.90
C ASP A 15 -9.13 0.55 8.47
N ALA A 16 -7.90 0.69 7.97
CA ALA A 16 -7.51 0.25 6.64
C ALA A 16 -7.30 -1.27 6.60
N CYS A 17 -6.65 -1.81 7.62
CA CYS A 17 -6.36 -3.24 7.74
C CYS A 17 -7.59 -4.06 8.10
N ASP A 18 -8.57 -3.49 8.81
CA ASP A 18 -9.84 -4.15 9.15
C ASP A 18 -10.85 -4.18 7.98
N ARG A 19 -10.59 -3.44 6.90
CA ARG A 19 -11.43 -3.45 5.68
C ARG A 19 -10.84 -4.43 4.67
N GLU A 20 -11.49 -5.57 4.52
CA GLU A 20 -10.99 -6.72 3.73
C GLU A 20 -10.72 -6.42 2.23
N ASP A 21 -11.19 -5.28 1.69
CA ASP A 21 -11.13 -4.97 0.25
C ASP A 21 -10.46 -3.61 -0.10
N LEU A 22 -9.48 -3.14 0.67
CA LEU A 22 -8.76 -1.91 0.32
C LEU A 22 -7.53 -2.16 -0.57
N ILE A 23 -7.40 -1.33 -1.60
CA ILE A 23 -6.12 -1.17 -2.32
C ILE A 23 -5.36 -0.05 -1.64
N ILE A 24 -4.16 -0.35 -1.16
CA ILE A 24 -3.27 0.66 -0.57
C ILE A 24 -2.11 0.93 -1.52
N ALA A 25 -1.91 2.18 -1.90
CA ALA A 25 -0.90 2.54 -2.89
C ALA A 25 -0.30 3.93 -2.65
N TYR A 26 0.89 4.15 -3.19
CA TYR A 26 1.49 5.49 -3.30
C TYR A 26 2.13 5.69 -4.67
N LYS A 27 2.42 6.94 -5.01
CA LYS A 27 3.04 7.33 -6.27
C LYS A 27 4.33 8.11 -6.01
N VAL A 28 5.42 7.70 -6.65
CA VAL A 28 6.72 8.39 -6.58
C VAL A 28 7.34 8.41 -7.97
N ASP A 29 7.78 9.58 -8.42
CA ASP A 29 8.40 9.78 -9.75
C ASP A 29 7.58 9.17 -10.91
N GLY A 30 6.25 9.30 -10.85
CA GLY A 30 5.34 8.74 -11.85
C GLY A 30 5.12 7.23 -11.77
N LYS A 31 5.83 6.51 -10.88
CA LYS A 31 5.64 5.08 -10.63
C LYS A 31 4.63 4.86 -9.50
N VAL A 32 3.72 3.93 -9.72
CA VAL A 32 2.72 3.52 -8.73
C VAL A 32 3.22 2.26 -8.03
N PHE A 33 3.09 2.22 -6.71
CA PHE A 33 3.39 1.06 -5.90
C PHE A 33 2.15 0.66 -5.10
N ILE A 34 1.84 -0.63 -5.05
CA ILE A 34 0.68 -1.20 -4.36
C ILE A 34 1.16 -2.13 -3.25
N LEU A 35 0.54 -2.06 -2.08
CA LEU A 35 0.77 -2.98 -0.99
C LEU A 35 0.24 -4.38 -1.34
N VAL A 36 1.09 -5.39 -1.21
CA VAL A 36 0.75 -6.79 -1.46
C VAL A 36 1.27 -7.65 -0.31
N GLY A 37 0.43 -8.57 0.16
CA GLY A 37 0.83 -9.67 1.04
C GLY A 37 1.26 -10.88 0.21
N VAL A 38 2.44 -11.42 0.49
CA VAL A 38 3.05 -12.54 -0.23
C VAL A 38 3.48 -13.60 0.78
N PHE A 39 3.12 -14.86 0.53
CA PHE A 39 3.67 -15.97 1.30
C PHE A 39 5.11 -16.22 0.85
N ALA A 40 6.04 -16.20 1.78
CA ALA A 40 7.42 -16.61 1.48
C ALA A 40 7.46 -18.12 1.24
N ASP A 41 8.24 -18.57 0.25
CA ASP A 41 8.35 -19.98 -0.10
C ASP A 41 8.77 -20.83 1.12
N GLY A 42 7.99 -21.86 1.42
CA GLY A 42 8.17 -22.73 2.58
C GLY A 42 7.83 -22.12 3.95
N ALA A 43 7.29 -20.89 4.00
CA ALA A 43 6.88 -20.24 5.24
C ALA A 43 5.34 -20.13 5.34
N TRP A 44 4.85 -20.14 6.59
CA TRP A 44 3.45 -19.81 6.91
C TRP A 44 3.24 -18.30 7.13
N ASP A 45 4.34 -17.54 7.16
CA ASP A 45 4.32 -16.12 7.42
C ASP A 45 4.03 -15.33 6.14
N VAL A 46 3.13 -14.35 6.25
CA VAL A 46 2.83 -13.39 5.19
C VAL A 46 3.80 -12.22 5.32
N TYR A 47 4.48 -11.90 4.22
CA TYR A 47 5.26 -10.67 4.10
C TYR A 47 4.48 -9.64 3.31
N TYR A 48 4.40 -8.44 3.83
CA TYR A 48 3.80 -7.29 3.20
C TYR A 48 4.89 -6.46 2.54
N SER A 49 4.67 -6.05 1.30
CA SER A 49 5.57 -5.09 0.64
C SER A 49 4.87 -4.31 -0.46
N PHE A 50 5.43 -3.16 -0.81
CA PHE A 50 4.94 -2.32 -1.89
C PHE A 50 5.58 -2.72 -3.22
N HIS A 51 4.79 -3.35 -4.10
CA HIS A 51 5.22 -3.78 -5.42
C HIS A 51 4.92 -2.73 -6.48
N PRO A 52 5.81 -2.52 -7.48
CA PRO A 52 5.52 -1.65 -8.60
C PRO A 52 4.32 -2.19 -9.40
N PHE A 53 3.35 -1.32 -9.66
CA PHE A 53 2.22 -1.61 -10.52
C PHE A 53 2.62 -1.49 -11.99
N VAL A 54 2.25 -2.47 -12.81
CA VAL A 54 2.45 -2.54 -14.28
C VAL A 54 3.92 -2.66 -14.75
N THR A 55 4.88 -2.22 -13.95
CA THR A 55 6.30 -2.22 -14.31
C THR A 55 7.07 -3.28 -13.54
N GLN A 56 8.13 -3.82 -14.15
CA GLN A 56 9.10 -4.62 -13.40
C GLN A 56 9.94 -3.71 -12.52
N GLY A 57 10.24 -4.19 -11.31
CA GLY A 57 11.12 -3.51 -10.38
C GLY A 57 11.09 -4.16 -9.01
N ASP A 58 11.99 -3.70 -8.14
CA ASP A 58 12.09 -4.18 -6.77
C ASP A 58 10.89 -3.71 -5.94
N CYS A 59 10.38 -4.60 -5.10
CA CYS A 59 9.46 -4.22 -4.04
C CYS A 59 10.16 -3.29 -3.03
N LYS A 60 9.39 -2.46 -2.35
CA LYS A 60 9.86 -1.57 -1.30
C LYS A 60 9.14 -1.85 0.00
N TYR A 61 9.81 -1.53 1.12
CA TYR A 61 9.25 -1.62 2.46
C TYR A 61 8.69 -3.02 2.75
N THR A 62 9.56 -3.99 3.03
CA THR A 62 9.14 -5.37 3.28
C THR A 62 9.19 -5.68 4.78
N SER A 63 8.08 -6.15 5.33
CA SER A 63 8.00 -6.65 6.72
C SER A 63 6.96 -7.78 6.81
N ASN A 64 7.08 -8.63 7.82
CA ASN A 64 6.03 -9.59 8.19
C ASN A 64 4.87 -8.95 8.98
N HIS A 65 4.92 -7.63 9.20
CA HIS A 65 3.84 -6.84 9.78
C HIS A 65 3.40 -5.74 8.80
N VAL A 66 2.08 -5.62 8.60
CA VAL A 66 1.49 -4.64 7.69
C VAL A 66 1.72 -3.21 8.17
N ASP A 67 1.65 -2.97 9.49
CA ASP A 67 1.82 -1.64 10.10
C ASP A 67 3.23 -1.08 9.89
N ASP A 68 4.25 -1.93 9.97
CA ASP A 68 5.64 -1.56 9.73
C ASP A 68 5.85 -1.14 8.27
N THR A 69 5.28 -1.93 7.35
CA THR A 69 5.34 -1.69 5.91
C THR A 69 4.66 -0.36 5.56
N LEU A 70 3.47 -0.12 6.10
CA LEU A 70 2.70 1.11 5.91
C LEU A 70 3.41 2.32 6.52
N SER A 71 3.88 2.19 7.77
CA SER A 71 4.60 3.25 8.47
C SER A 71 5.86 3.67 7.71
N ALA A 72 6.63 2.70 7.21
CA ALA A 72 7.83 2.99 6.42
C ALA A 72 7.50 3.75 5.12
N ALA A 73 6.41 3.37 4.43
CA ALA A 73 5.97 4.07 3.23
C ALA A 73 5.55 5.52 3.52
N MET A 74 4.77 5.74 4.59
CA MET A 74 4.26 7.05 4.98
C MET A 74 5.32 8.05 5.44
N VAL A 75 6.49 7.59 5.89
CA VAL A 75 7.61 8.49 6.24
C VAL A 75 8.06 9.32 5.05
N SER A 76 7.98 8.76 3.83
CA SER A 76 8.54 9.38 2.63
C SER A 76 7.52 9.62 1.52
N ASN A 77 6.27 9.16 1.67
CA ASN A 77 5.28 9.17 0.60
C ASN A 77 3.89 9.51 1.13
N GLU A 78 3.08 10.12 0.27
CA GLU A 78 1.65 10.25 0.47
C GLU A 78 0.98 8.93 0.05
N VAL A 79 0.38 8.23 1.01
CA VAL A 79 -0.24 6.91 0.81
C VAL A 79 -1.75 7.06 0.74
N TYR A 80 -2.39 6.31 -0.15
CA TYR A 80 -3.83 6.36 -0.40
C TYR A 80 -4.46 4.97 -0.28
N ALA A 81 -5.69 4.93 0.24
CA ALA A 81 -6.59 3.80 0.22
C ALA A 81 -7.69 4.00 -0.84
N PHE A 82 -8.00 2.94 -1.57
CA PHE A 82 -9.07 2.88 -2.55
C PHE A 82 -10.02 1.74 -2.20
N GLU A 83 -11.32 2.04 -2.22
CA GLU A 83 -12.40 1.07 -1.96
C GLU A 83 -12.85 0.37 -3.25
N SER A 84 -12.25 0.70 -4.40
CA SER A 84 -12.51 0.00 -5.68
C SER A 84 -11.37 0.17 -6.68
N ASP A 85 -11.22 -0.83 -7.54
CA ASP A 85 -10.29 -0.81 -8.69
C ASP A 85 -10.52 0.41 -9.57
N LYS A 86 -11.77 0.84 -9.76
CA LYS A 86 -12.11 1.99 -10.63
C LYS A 86 -11.48 3.29 -10.11
N GLU A 87 -11.57 3.53 -8.81
CA GLU A 87 -10.97 4.73 -8.21
C GLU A 87 -9.45 4.66 -8.27
N PHE A 88 -8.88 3.50 -7.94
CA PHE A 88 -7.46 3.24 -7.98
C PHE A 88 -6.89 3.46 -9.39
N LEU A 89 -7.47 2.83 -10.41
CA LEU A 89 -7.00 2.91 -11.79
C LEU A 89 -7.10 4.33 -12.36
N LYS A 90 -8.14 5.07 -11.99
CA LYS A 90 -8.26 6.49 -12.37
C LYS A 90 -7.09 7.30 -11.81
N TRP A 91 -6.85 7.25 -10.50
CA TRP A 91 -5.74 7.95 -9.86
C TRP A 91 -4.36 7.48 -10.36
N ALA A 92 -4.20 6.18 -10.61
CA ALA A 92 -2.94 5.63 -11.11
C ALA A 92 -2.59 6.18 -12.50
N SER A 93 -3.59 6.52 -13.32
CA SER A 93 -3.43 7.05 -14.68
C SER A 93 -3.18 8.56 -14.78
N GLU A 94 -3.40 9.32 -13.69
CA GLU A 94 -3.21 10.79 -13.63
C GLU A 94 -1.73 11.18 -13.52
#